data_AF-A0A358XNL2-F1
#
_entry.id   AF-A0A358XNL2-F1
#
_cell.length_a   1.000
_cell.length_b   1.000
_cell.length_c   1.000
_cell.angle_alpha   90.00
_cell.angle_beta   90.00
_cell.angle_gamma   90.00
#
_symmetry.space_group_name_H-M   'P 1'
#
loop_
_entity.id
_entity.type
_entity.pdbx_description
1 polymer ?
#
loop_
_entity_poly.entity_id
_entity_poly.type
_entity_poly.pdbx_seq_one_letter_code
_entity_poly.pdbx_strand_id
1 'polypeptide(L)'
;MGSSNKVEFTVLPRVLALSEIAWTQPEKKNWKNFSEQRAANQLAKLDQTNTFYRVPEVYGITDTTVYASEYTIRGLKPSVEGAKIYYTLDNYDPSELDLEYTGPVKITVPNSKERVFKAVVVTPSGKRSNYIRVNIINTKK
;
A
#
# COMPACT_ATOMS: atom_id res chain seq x y z
N MET A 1 -5.33 4.91 23.65
CA MET A 1 -4.59 5.77 22.70
C MET A 1 -4.84 7.22 23.12
N GLY A 2 -3.79 7.95 23.52
CA GLY A 2 -3.94 9.34 23.97
C GLY A 2 -4.47 10.26 22.86
N SER A 3 -5.07 11.39 23.22
CA SER A 3 -5.61 12.36 22.26
C SER A 3 -4.55 12.84 21.25
N SER A 4 -3.31 13.06 21.69
CA SER A 4 -2.19 13.50 20.83
C SER A 4 -1.88 12.49 19.71
N ASN A 5 -1.72 11.21 20.04
CA ASN A 5 -1.39 10.18 19.04
C ASN A 5 -2.52 10.00 18.01
N LYS A 6 -3.77 10.22 18.41
CA LYS A 6 -4.92 10.17 17.48
C LYS A 6 -4.88 11.35 16.50
N VAL A 7 -4.47 12.53 16.95
CA VAL A 7 -4.28 13.71 16.09
C VAL A 7 -3.16 13.44 15.09
N GLU A 8 -1.99 13.01 15.55
CA GLU A 8 -0.85 12.69 14.66
C GLU A 8 -1.24 11.67 13.58
N PHE A 9 -1.93 10.59 13.95
CA PHE A 9 -2.38 9.57 13.02
C PHE A 9 -3.37 10.09 11.97
N THR A 10 -4.20 11.07 12.33
CA THR A 10 -5.21 11.64 11.43
C THR A 10 -4.59 12.68 10.49
N VAL A 11 -3.58 13.40 10.98
CA VAL A 11 -2.97 14.55 10.32
C VAL A 11 -1.82 14.11 9.40
N LEU A 12 -1.03 13.11 9.80
CA LEU A 12 0.05 12.54 9.00
C LEU A 12 -0.44 11.29 8.25
N PRO A 13 -0.20 11.18 6.92
CA PRO A 13 0.70 12.00 6.10
C PRO A 13 0.03 13.18 5.38
N ARG A 14 -1.26 13.45 5.61
CA ARG A 14 -2.05 14.43 4.84
C ARG A 14 -1.46 15.85 4.86
N VAL A 15 -0.81 16.25 5.95
CA VAL A 15 -0.10 17.54 6.03
C VAL A 15 1.01 17.67 4.99
N LEU A 16 1.68 16.59 4.60
CA LEU A 16 2.69 16.65 3.53
C LEU A 16 2.07 17.08 2.20
N ALA A 17 0.85 16.59 1.90
CA ALA A 17 0.12 16.99 0.70
C ALA A 17 -0.35 18.44 0.78
N LEU A 18 -0.79 18.89 1.96
CA LEU A 18 -1.15 20.29 2.20
C LEU A 18 0.04 21.23 1.97
N SER A 19 1.22 20.88 2.50
CA SER A 19 2.45 21.66 2.31
C SER A 19 2.88 21.73 0.84
N GLU A 20 2.78 20.62 0.09
CA GLU A 20 3.06 20.60 -1.36
C GLU A 20 2.08 21.50 -2.13
N ILE A 21 0.79 21.51 -1.76
CA ILE A 21 -0.22 22.36 -2.39
C ILE A 21 0.05 23.84 -2.12
N ALA A 22 0.42 24.18 -0.88
CA ALA A 22 0.65 25.54 -0.43
C ALA A 22 1.96 26.15 -0.97
N TRP A 23 3.00 25.35 -1.14
CA TRP A 23 4.34 25.85 -1.50
C TRP A 23 4.71 25.67 -2.97
N THR A 24 4.27 24.58 -3.62
CA THR A 24 4.67 24.27 -5.00
C THR A 24 3.78 24.99 -6.02
N GLN A 25 4.41 25.61 -7.01
CA GLN A 25 3.72 26.21 -8.16
C GLN A 25 2.86 25.16 -8.89
N PRO A 26 1.65 25.51 -9.39
CA PRO A 26 0.76 24.55 -10.04
C PRO A 26 1.40 23.74 -11.17
N GLU A 27 2.24 24.38 -11.99
CA GLU A 27 2.93 23.75 -13.14
C GLU A 27 3.93 22.66 -12.74
N LYS A 28 4.42 22.68 -11.50
CA LYS A 28 5.39 21.71 -10.97
C LYS A 28 4.72 20.62 -10.14
N LYS A 29 3.38 20.65 -9.98
CA LYS A 29 2.65 19.66 -9.20
C LYS A 29 2.56 18.35 -9.99
N ASN A 30 3.22 17.32 -9.47
CA ASN A 30 3.17 15.98 -10.03
C ASN A 30 2.83 14.98 -8.92
N TRP A 31 1.61 14.45 -8.97
CA TRP A 31 1.11 13.50 -7.96
C TRP A 31 1.98 12.26 -7.86
N LYS A 32 2.33 11.64 -8.99
CA LYS A 32 3.12 10.41 -9.02
C LYS A 32 4.49 10.61 -8.40
N ASN A 33 5.17 11.71 -8.73
CA ASN A 33 6.47 12.03 -8.13
C ASN A 33 6.35 12.32 -6.63
N PHE A 34 5.31 13.07 -6.23
CA PHE A 34 5.06 13.38 -4.84
C PHE A 34 4.79 12.11 -4.01
N SER A 35 3.84 11.27 -4.44
CA SER A 35 3.40 10.09 -3.69
C SER A 35 4.46 8.99 -3.64
N GLU A 36 5.12 8.71 -4.77
CA GLU A 36 6.07 7.58 -4.88
C GLU A 36 7.48 7.93 -4.41
N GLN A 37 7.88 9.21 -4.38
CA GLN A 37 9.26 9.59 -4.01
C GLN A 37 9.30 10.52 -2.81
N ARG A 38 8.69 11.71 -2.90
CA ARG A 38 8.85 12.73 -1.86
C ARG A 38 8.18 12.32 -0.56
N ALA A 39 6.90 11.95 -0.62
CA ALA A 39 6.12 11.50 0.52
C ALA A 39 6.71 10.22 1.11
N ALA A 40 7.08 9.25 0.28
CA ALA A 40 7.72 8.01 0.72
C ALA A 40 9.01 8.27 1.51
N ASN A 41 9.86 9.18 1.05
CA ASN A 41 11.09 9.58 1.74
C ASN A 41 10.82 10.31 3.07
N GLN A 42 9.84 11.21 3.11
CA GLN A 42 9.48 11.90 4.36
C GLN A 42 8.88 10.94 5.39
N LEU A 43 8.06 9.99 4.94
CA LEU A 43 7.52 8.94 5.80
C LEU A 43 8.63 8.05 6.36
N ALA A 44 9.66 7.73 5.58
CA ALA A 44 10.82 6.96 6.05
C ALA A 44 11.56 7.70 7.18
N LYS A 45 11.68 9.03 7.08
CA LYS A 45 12.25 9.85 8.15
C LYS A 45 11.36 9.88 9.40
N LEU A 46 10.05 9.99 9.22
CA LEU A 46 9.10 9.90 10.33
C LEU A 46 9.13 8.52 10.99
N ASP A 47 9.42 7.47 10.23
CA ASP A 47 9.55 6.10 10.73
C ASP A 47 10.71 5.91 11.70
N GLN A 48 11.79 6.68 11.53
CA GLN A 48 12.94 6.69 12.44
C GLN A 48 12.65 7.42 13.77
N THR A 49 11.49 8.06 13.89
CA THR A 49 11.07 8.79 15.10
C THR A 49 9.92 8.08 15.80
N ASN A 50 9.64 8.46 17.05
CA ASN A 50 8.51 7.92 17.83
C ASN A 50 7.14 8.52 17.41
N THR A 51 7.01 9.04 16.18
CA THR A 51 5.81 9.70 15.68
C THR A 51 4.76 8.68 15.24
N PHE A 52 3.50 8.88 15.64
CA PHE A 52 2.39 8.03 15.26
C PHE A 52 1.75 8.54 13.96
N TYR A 53 2.17 8.00 12.81
CA TYR A 53 1.59 8.35 11.51
C TYR A 53 0.85 7.15 10.89
N ARG A 54 -0.08 7.44 9.98
CA ARG A 54 -0.73 6.40 9.19
C ARG A 54 0.13 6.00 8.00
N VAL A 55 0.44 4.70 7.88
CA VAL A 55 1.12 4.15 6.69
C VAL A 55 0.12 4.05 5.53
N PRO A 56 0.38 4.66 4.36
CA PRO A 56 -0.49 4.52 3.19
C PRO A 56 -0.47 3.09 2.63
N GLU A 57 -1.51 2.74 1.91
CA GLU A 57 -1.65 1.44 1.24
C GLU A 57 -0.61 1.24 0.12
N VAL A 58 -0.49 -0.01 -0.35
CA VAL A 58 0.38 -0.39 -1.47
C VAL A 58 0.00 0.38 -2.74
N TYR A 59 0.98 0.95 -3.44
CA TYR A 59 0.75 1.57 -4.75
C TYR A 59 0.85 0.55 -5.89
N GLY A 60 0.14 0.79 -6.99
CA GLY A 60 0.17 -0.05 -8.19
C GLY A 60 -1.02 -1.01 -8.33
N ILE A 61 -1.90 -1.06 -7.33
CA ILE A 61 -3.15 -1.83 -7.38
C ILE A 61 -4.27 -1.08 -6.65
N THR A 62 -5.52 -1.42 -6.94
CA THR A 62 -6.71 -0.82 -6.31
C THR A 62 -7.66 -1.91 -5.85
N ASP A 63 -8.46 -1.64 -4.83
CA ASP A 63 -9.46 -2.60 -4.33
C ASP A 63 -10.54 -2.85 -5.39
N THR A 64 -10.43 -4.01 -6.07
CA THR A 64 -11.23 -4.32 -7.26
C THR A 64 -11.51 -5.82 -7.38
N THR A 65 -12.55 -6.17 -8.15
CA THR A 65 -12.84 -7.55 -8.54
C THR A 65 -12.50 -7.74 -10.02
N VAL A 66 -11.70 -8.75 -10.32
CA VAL A 66 -11.22 -9.08 -11.66
C VAL A 66 -11.75 -10.45 -12.05
N TYR A 67 -12.34 -10.56 -13.25
CA TYR A 67 -12.79 -11.82 -13.81
C TYR A 67 -11.73 -12.35 -14.78
N ALA A 68 -10.93 -13.32 -14.34
CA ALA A 68 -9.87 -13.90 -15.15
C ALA A 68 -9.50 -15.31 -14.67
N SER A 69 -9.10 -16.17 -15.59
CA SER A 69 -8.49 -17.48 -15.28
C SER A 69 -7.03 -17.32 -14.82
N GLU A 70 -6.34 -16.32 -15.35
CA GLU A 70 -4.98 -15.93 -14.94
C GLU A 70 -4.89 -14.42 -14.78
N TYR A 71 -4.34 -13.96 -13.66
CA TYR A 71 -4.09 -12.55 -13.40
C TYR A 71 -2.66 -12.37 -12.89
N THR A 72 -1.91 -11.42 -13.46
CA THR A 72 -0.55 -11.13 -13.02
C THR A 72 -0.49 -9.77 -12.36
N ILE A 73 -0.12 -9.76 -11.08
CA ILE A 73 0.10 -8.52 -10.33
C ILE A 73 1.52 -8.05 -10.60
N ARG A 74 1.66 -6.79 -11.02
CA ARG A 74 2.93 -6.19 -11.42
C ARG A 74 3.04 -4.78 -10.87
N GLY A 75 4.29 -4.35 -10.67
CA GLY A 75 4.59 -2.95 -10.36
C GLY A 75 4.06 -2.46 -9.01
N LEU A 76 3.85 -3.36 -8.03
CA LEU A 76 3.56 -2.91 -6.68
C LEU A 76 4.76 -2.14 -6.13
N LYS A 77 4.47 -1.02 -5.48
CA LYS A 77 5.48 -0.16 -4.84
C LYS A 77 5.10 0.12 -3.39
N PRO A 78 6.07 0.07 -2.47
CA PRO A 78 5.80 0.43 -1.08
C PRO A 78 5.47 1.92 -0.99
N SER A 79 4.64 2.29 -0.02
CA SER A 79 4.26 3.68 0.24
C SER A 79 5.28 4.46 1.06
N VAL A 80 6.22 3.76 1.67
CA VAL A 80 7.30 4.30 2.50
C VAL A 80 8.62 3.76 1.96
N GLU A 81 9.62 4.63 1.86
CA GLU A 81 10.95 4.21 1.41
C GLU A 81 11.55 3.18 2.38
N GLY A 82 12.09 2.09 1.84
CA GLY A 82 12.65 0.98 2.64
C GLY A 82 11.60 0.06 3.29
N ALA A 83 10.30 0.32 3.10
CA ALA A 83 9.26 -0.60 3.54
C ALA A 83 9.11 -1.79 2.60
N LYS A 84 8.63 -2.91 3.15
CA LYS A 84 8.37 -4.15 2.42
C LYS A 84 6.89 -4.34 2.19
N ILE A 85 6.56 -5.05 1.12
CA ILE A 85 5.18 -5.44 0.83
C ILE A 85 5.03 -6.93 1.10
N TYR A 86 4.03 -7.28 1.90
CA TYR A 86 3.66 -8.66 2.19
C TYR A 86 2.28 -8.94 1.63
N TYR A 87 2.07 -10.16 1.12
CA TYR A 87 0.80 -10.54 0.51
C TYR A 87 0.38 -11.98 0.82
N THR A 88 -0.92 -12.20 0.69
CA THR A 88 -1.59 -13.50 0.85
C THR A 88 -2.54 -13.75 -0.32
N LEU A 89 -2.89 -15.02 -0.57
CA LEU A 89 -3.75 -15.46 -1.68
C LEU A 89 -5.01 -16.22 -1.21
N ASP A 90 -5.17 -16.34 0.10
CA ASP A 90 -6.13 -17.19 0.81
C ASP A 90 -7.09 -16.38 1.69
N ASN A 91 -7.23 -15.08 1.41
CA ASN A 91 -8.10 -14.15 2.11
C ASN A 91 -7.74 -13.87 3.58
N TYR A 92 -6.60 -14.37 4.10
CA TYR A 92 -6.10 -13.95 5.41
C TYR A 92 -5.44 -12.58 5.36
N ASP A 93 -5.43 -11.88 6.50
CA ASP A 93 -4.79 -10.58 6.61
C ASP A 93 -3.27 -10.76 6.61
N PRO A 94 -2.56 -10.20 5.62
CA PRO A 94 -1.13 -10.40 5.48
C PRO A 94 -0.33 -9.78 6.63
N SER A 95 0.76 -10.45 6.98
CA SER A 95 1.69 -10.12 8.05
C SER A 95 3.14 -10.24 7.56
N GLU A 96 4.10 -9.86 8.41
CA GLU A 96 5.54 -9.96 8.13
C GLU A 96 6.06 -11.40 7.95
N LEU A 97 5.25 -12.39 8.34
CA LEU A 97 5.56 -13.81 8.21
C LEU A 97 5.07 -14.40 6.88
N ASP A 98 4.29 -13.64 6.12
CA ASP A 98 3.73 -14.06 4.84
C ASP A 98 4.70 -13.80 3.68
N LEU A 99 4.21 -13.96 2.45
CA LEU A 99 5.02 -13.85 1.25
C LEU A 99 5.44 -12.40 0.99
N GLU A 100 6.75 -12.15 0.93
CA GLU A 100 7.30 -10.86 0.52
C GLU A 100 7.16 -10.69 -1.01
N TYR A 101 6.66 -9.53 -1.44
CA TYR A 101 6.57 -9.17 -2.85
C TYR A 101 7.92 -8.66 -3.35
N THR A 102 8.63 -9.48 -4.12
CA THR A 102 9.92 -9.14 -4.75
C THR A 102 9.83 -8.95 -6.27
N GLY A 103 8.68 -9.26 -6.87
CA GLY A 103 8.49 -9.19 -8.31
C GLY A 103 7.08 -9.61 -8.75
N PRO A 104 6.85 -9.69 -10.07
CA PRO A 104 5.54 -10.05 -10.62
C PRO A 104 5.00 -11.37 -10.06
N VAL A 105 3.77 -11.34 -9.53
CA VAL A 105 3.09 -12.53 -9.00
C VAL A 105 2.03 -12.98 -9.99
N LYS A 106 2.22 -14.16 -10.58
CA LYS A 106 1.22 -14.80 -11.45
C LYS A 106 0.25 -15.62 -10.60
N ILE A 107 -1.03 -15.29 -10.68
CA ILE A 107 -2.11 -15.97 -9.95
C ILE A 107 -2.97 -16.71 -10.97
N THR A 108 -3.01 -18.03 -10.86
CA THR A 108 -3.91 -18.88 -11.64
C THR A 108 -5.09 -19.28 -10.77
N VAL A 109 -6.30 -19.04 -11.27
CA VAL A 109 -7.55 -19.35 -10.57
C VAL A 109 -8.22 -20.53 -11.27
N PRO A 110 -8.39 -21.68 -10.58
CA PRO A 110 -9.08 -22.83 -11.15
C PRO A 110 -10.52 -22.50 -11.57
N ASN A 111 -11.05 -23.26 -12.53
CA ASN A 111 -12.41 -23.07 -13.03
C ASN A 111 -13.44 -23.08 -11.89
N SER A 112 -14.35 -22.11 -11.91
CA SER A 112 -15.41 -21.93 -10.91
C SER A 112 -14.91 -21.72 -9.49
N LYS A 113 -13.68 -21.21 -9.32
CA LYS A 113 -13.13 -20.79 -8.03
C LYS A 113 -12.81 -19.30 -8.03
N GLU A 114 -12.60 -18.77 -6.84
CA GLU A 114 -12.05 -17.44 -6.62
C GLU A 114 -10.73 -17.52 -5.86
N ARG A 115 -9.89 -16.48 -6.00
CA ARG A 115 -8.74 -16.23 -5.15
C ARG A 115 -8.72 -14.78 -4.73
N VAL A 116 -8.46 -14.54 -3.45
CA VAL A 116 -8.37 -13.19 -2.89
C VAL A 116 -6.91 -12.86 -2.66
N PHE A 117 -6.39 -11.94 -3.45
CA PHE A 117 -5.08 -11.35 -3.19
C PHE A 117 -5.24 -10.23 -2.17
N LYS A 118 -4.53 -10.29 -1.05
CA LYS A 118 -4.41 -9.17 -0.11
C LYS A 118 -2.95 -8.76 0.01
N ALA A 119 -2.68 -7.46 0.07
CA ALA A 119 -1.32 -6.96 0.29
C ALA A 119 -1.28 -5.79 1.27
N VAL A 120 -0.20 -5.73 2.06
CA VAL A 120 0.05 -4.70 3.08
C VAL A 120 1.47 -4.17 2.96
N VAL A 121 1.66 -2.90 3.31
CA VAL A 121 3.00 -2.31 3.48
C VAL A 121 3.39 -2.41 4.95
N VAL A 122 4.59 -2.93 5.21
CA VAL A 122 5.19 -2.96 6.54
C VAL A 122 6.50 -2.17 6.52
N THR A 123 6.57 -1.17 7.39
CA THR A 123 7.75 -0.30 7.51
C THR A 123 8.84 -0.96 8.36
N PRO A 124 10.11 -0.49 8.27
CA PRO A 124 11.19 -1.00 9.11
C PRO A 124 10.93 -0.89 10.62
N SER A 125 10.14 0.10 11.06
CA SER A 125 9.71 0.22 12.47
C SER A 125 8.58 -0.74 12.88
N GLY A 126 8.06 -1.56 11.96
CA GLY A 126 6.96 -2.50 12.21
C GLY A 126 5.56 -1.88 12.09
N LYS A 127 5.43 -0.63 11.62
CA LYS A 127 4.13 -0.01 11.35
C LYS A 127 3.53 -0.60 10.08
N ARG A 128 2.20 -0.77 10.06
CA ARG A 128 1.48 -1.44 8.97
C ARG A 128 0.45 -0.53 8.34
N SER A 129 0.28 -0.67 7.02
CA SER A 129 -0.84 -0.05 6.30
C SER A 129 -2.13 -0.84 6.47
N ASN A 130 -3.24 -0.28 5.98
CA ASN A 130 -4.40 -1.10 5.66
C ASN A 130 -4.05 -2.05 4.51
N TYR A 131 -4.74 -3.20 4.44
CA TYR A 131 -4.60 -4.09 3.30
C TYR A 131 -5.34 -3.53 2.08
N ILE A 132 -4.81 -3.82 0.91
CA ILE A 132 -5.54 -3.72 -0.35
C ILE A 132 -5.95 -5.13 -0.76
N ARG A 133 -7.16 -5.30 -1.29
CA ARG A 133 -7.65 -6.61 -1.71
C ARG A 133 -7.99 -6.60 -3.20
N VAL A 134 -7.71 -7.69 -3.89
CA VAL A 134 -8.19 -7.93 -5.25
C VAL A 134 -8.83 -9.30 -5.29
N ASN A 135 -10.14 -9.33 -5.58
CA ASN A 135 -10.84 -10.59 -5.75
C ASN A 135 -10.72 -11.05 -7.20
N ILE A 136 -10.16 -12.22 -7.44
CA ILE A 136 -9.95 -12.77 -8.77
C ILE A 136 -10.89 -13.96 -8.93
N ILE A 137 -11.91 -13.82 -9.76
CA ILE A 137 -12.98 -14.79 -9.93
C ILE A 137 -12.89 -15.43 -11.32
N ASN A 138 -12.84 -16.76 -11.37
CA ASN A 138 -12.93 -17.51 -12.62
C ASN A 138 -14.32 -18.15 -12.75
N THR A 139 -15.32 -17.35 -13.11
CA THR A 139 -16.65 -17.85 -13.49
C THR A 139 -16.64 -18.19 -14.97
N LYS A 140 -16.86 -19.47 -15.32
CA LYS A 140 -17.28 -19.84 -16.68
C LYS A 140 -18.63 -19.17 -16.94
N LYS A 141 -18.70 -18.34 -17.98
CA LYS A 141 -19.98 -17.97 -18.60
C LYS A 141 -20.47 -19.13 -19.44
#